data_AF-A0A2S4VND5-F1
#
_entry.id   AF-A0A2S4VND5-F1
#
_cell.length_a   1.000
_cell.length_b   1.000
_cell.length_c   1.000
_cell.angle_alpha   90.00
_cell.angle_beta   90.00
_cell.angle_gamma   90.00
#
_symmetry.space_group_name_H-M   'P 1'
#
loop_
_entity.id
_entity.type
_entity.pdbx_description
1 polymer ?
#
loop_
_entity_poly.entity_id
_entity_poly.type
_entity_poly.pdbx_seq_one_letter_code
_entity_poly.pdbx_strand_id
1 'polypeptide(L)'
;MTSNGEGRVEVILLGTGTSSQVPSIVCLTEPEGNGCLCCTSKDRKNLRRNTSALVRIHRPPHHSHSGPHLPVSNILVDVGKSFCEAARELFPKHMIRKLDAVLLTHPHADAINGLDDLRAWTLGGAIQESIAIYCNEYTHKEIARMFPYLVESDAKTGGGDVPQFTWNIIQDGTPFDLFGIEILPLPVHHGKFFESSSEGKPYICTSYLIDKAIYYVSDVSMIPMETMERLRKSLDSGTTEGKKESNNGRLKVLIIDTLRLLPHASHFGIAQSIHVAKILNPLRTYLVGFTHRVTHECWTYCCEAISQGRRSTDFQGLGRSSSSTSPGASQDPNRDHDWFTRRALKLIEEEEDDHQLPVSLDKMPWVRPGFDGLLIQTDLSSSSSAATVTDNFDH
;
A
#
# COMPACT_ATOMS: atom_id res chain seq x y z
N MET A 1 -11.39 -21.20 18.76
CA MET A 1 -12.29 -21.97 17.87
C MET A 1 -11.58 -22.10 16.55
N THR A 2 -11.16 -23.31 16.20
CA THR A 2 -10.39 -23.62 15.00
C THR A 2 -11.26 -23.38 13.77
N SER A 3 -10.95 -22.33 13.00
CA SER A 3 -11.58 -22.06 11.70
C SER A 3 -11.35 -23.26 10.80
N ASN A 4 -12.40 -23.68 10.08
CA ASN A 4 -12.33 -24.69 9.04
C ASN A 4 -11.11 -24.42 8.13
N GLY A 5 -10.36 -25.48 7.82
CA GLY A 5 -9.08 -25.43 7.12
C GLY A 5 -9.18 -25.00 5.66
N GLU A 6 -9.53 -23.74 5.41
CA GLU A 6 -9.42 -23.08 4.12
C GLU A 6 -8.17 -22.18 4.10
N GLY A 7 -7.60 -21.97 2.91
CA GLY A 7 -6.42 -21.12 2.76
C GLY A 7 -6.76 -19.65 2.92
N ARG A 8 -5.80 -18.86 3.44
CA ARG A 8 -5.97 -17.42 3.69
C ARG A 8 -4.78 -16.62 3.19
N VAL A 9 -5.02 -15.35 2.89
CA VAL A 9 -3.99 -14.35 2.61
C VAL A 9 -3.93 -13.38 3.77
N GLU A 10 -2.72 -13.14 4.27
CA GLU A 10 -2.44 -12.08 5.25
C GLU A 10 -1.60 -10.99 4.59
N VAL A 11 -1.85 -9.74 4.94
CA VAL A 11 -1.02 -8.60 4.55
C VAL A 11 -0.54 -7.91 5.82
N ILE A 12 0.76 -7.75 5.97
CA ILE A 12 1.37 -6.93 7.03
C ILE A 12 1.95 -5.69 6.38
N LEU A 13 1.44 -4.50 6.72
CA LEU A 13 2.05 -3.26 6.25
C LEU A 13 3.39 -3.05 6.98
N LEU A 14 4.49 -3.13 6.26
CA LEU A 14 5.83 -2.93 6.81
C LEU A 14 6.17 -1.44 6.96
N GLY A 15 5.57 -0.61 6.11
CA GLY A 15 5.61 0.84 6.18
C GLY A 15 4.40 1.48 5.52
N THR A 16 4.00 2.67 5.99
CA THR A 16 2.84 3.41 5.46
C THR A 16 3.10 4.90 5.20
N GLY A 17 4.36 5.30 5.16
CA GLY A 17 4.81 6.67 5.01
C GLY A 17 5.44 6.97 3.65
N THR A 18 5.67 8.27 3.42
CA THR A 18 6.29 8.78 2.18
C THR A 18 7.74 8.34 2.00
N SER A 19 8.33 8.69 0.85
CA SER A 19 9.77 8.58 0.58
C SER A 19 10.67 9.13 1.70
N SER A 20 10.24 10.18 2.40
CA SER A 20 11.02 10.80 3.49
C SER A 20 10.87 10.11 4.85
N GLN A 21 9.97 9.12 4.98
CA GLN A 21 9.56 8.51 6.25
C GLN A 21 8.94 9.54 7.22
N VAL A 22 8.32 9.05 8.30
CA VAL A 22 7.86 9.86 9.43
C VAL A 22 8.42 9.22 10.70
N PRO A 23 9.07 9.98 11.59
CA PRO A 23 9.21 11.44 11.61
C PRO A 23 10.16 12.02 10.54
N SER A 24 9.89 13.26 10.12
CA SER A 24 10.82 14.06 9.31
C SER A 24 11.98 14.55 10.16
N ILE A 25 13.22 14.40 9.65
CA ILE A 25 14.43 14.87 10.32
C ILE A 25 14.36 16.37 10.64
N VAL A 26 13.79 17.18 9.75
CA VAL A 26 13.63 18.63 9.92
C VAL A 26 12.83 18.97 11.18
N CYS A 27 11.80 18.19 11.49
CA CYS A 27 11.01 18.39 12.71
C CYS A 27 11.70 17.86 13.96
N LEU A 28 12.44 16.76 13.86
CA LEU A 28 13.15 16.19 15.01
C LEU A 28 14.33 17.05 15.46
N THR A 29 15.01 17.69 14.51
CA THR A 29 16.17 18.54 14.76
C THR A 29 15.81 20.02 14.72
N GLU A 30 14.53 20.37 14.85
CA GLU A 30 14.07 21.76 14.87
C GLU A 30 14.69 22.45 16.11
N PRO A 31 15.48 23.53 15.94
CA PRO A 31 16.29 24.09 17.03
C PRO A 31 15.52 24.60 18.25
N GLU A 32 14.27 25.02 18.05
CA GLU A 32 13.42 25.54 19.13
C GLU A 32 12.53 24.45 19.74
N GLY A 33 12.63 23.20 19.27
CA GLY A 33 11.80 22.09 19.70
C GLY A 33 10.35 22.16 19.17
N ASN A 34 10.12 22.95 18.12
CA ASN A 34 8.79 23.21 17.55
C ASN A 34 8.46 22.26 16.37
N GLY A 35 8.95 21.01 16.44
CA GLY A 35 8.57 19.95 15.51
C GLY A 35 7.05 19.75 15.45
N CYS A 36 6.52 19.32 14.30
CA CYS A 36 5.08 19.12 14.18
C CYS A 36 4.59 17.98 15.10
N LEU A 37 3.31 18.06 15.50
CA LEU A 37 2.71 17.15 16.49
C LEU A 37 2.82 15.66 16.11
N CYS A 38 2.77 15.33 14.83
CA CYS A 38 2.92 13.96 14.36
C CYS A 38 4.38 13.46 14.45
N CYS A 39 5.38 14.29 14.10
CA CYS A 39 6.79 13.91 14.26
C CYS A 39 7.22 13.77 15.73
N THR A 40 6.66 14.59 16.61
CA THR A 40 7.00 14.59 18.05
C THR A 40 6.09 13.67 18.87
N SER A 41 5.16 12.96 18.22
CA SER A 41 4.20 12.08 18.87
C SER A 41 4.87 10.86 19.49
N LYS A 42 4.36 10.41 20.64
CA LYS A 42 4.73 9.13 21.25
C LYS A 42 3.89 7.96 20.74
N ASP A 43 2.79 8.24 20.03
CA ASP A 43 1.97 7.21 19.41
C ASP A 43 2.73 6.63 18.21
N ARG A 44 3.04 5.34 18.32
CA ARG A 44 3.79 4.57 17.32
C ARG A 44 3.11 4.51 15.96
N LYS A 45 1.80 4.71 15.85
CA LYS A 45 1.11 4.77 14.54
C LYS A 45 1.49 6.03 13.73
N ASN A 46 2.19 6.99 14.35
CA ASN A 46 2.82 8.13 13.67
C ASN A 46 4.24 7.84 13.17
N LEU A 47 4.87 6.75 13.61
CA LEU A 47 6.10 6.26 13.00
C LEU A 47 5.72 5.55 11.70
N ARG A 48 6.22 6.04 10.58
CA ARG A 48 5.84 5.56 9.25
C ARG A 48 7.08 5.36 8.40
N ARG A 49 7.41 4.09 8.14
CA ARG A 49 8.46 3.68 7.21
C ARG A 49 8.02 3.89 5.77
N ASN A 50 8.92 3.67 4.81
CA ASN A 50 8.55 3.70 3.40
C ASN A 50 7.50 2.65 3.11
N THR A 51 6.52 3.01 2.27
CA THR A 51 5.41 2.12 1.91
C THR A 51 5.93 0.76 1.43
N SER A 52 5.50 -0.30 2.10
CA SER A 52 5.88 -1.68 1.79
C SER A 52 4.91 -2.62 2.50
N ALA A 53 4.70 -3.82 1.95
CA ALA A 53 3.82 -4.82 2.53
C ALA A 53 4.41 -6.23 2.41
N LEU A 54 4.19 -7.07 3.41
CA LEU A 54 4.43 -8.51 3.34
C LEU A 54 3.11 -9.25 3.16
N VAL A 55 2.96 -9.92 2.03
CA VAL A 55 1.82 -10.79 1.72
C VAL A 55 2.19 -12.23 2.08
N ARG A 56 1.36 -12.88 2.90
CA ARG A 56 1.58 -14.25 3.37
C ARG A 56 0.44 -15.13 2.93
N ILE A 57 0.75 -16.13 2.13
CA ILE A 57 -0.22 -17.11 1.65
C ILE A 57 -0.16 -18.31 2.57
N HIS A 58 -1.20 -18.51 3.38
CA HIS A 58 -1.35 -19.68 4.23
C HIS A 58 -2.21 -20.70 3.52
N ARG A 59 -1.67 -21.91 3.33
CA ARG A 59 -2.44 -23.01 2.76
C ARG A 59 -2.87 -23.98 3.83
N PRO A 60 -4.02 -24.64 3.65
CA PRO A 60 -4.37 -25.75 4.51
C PRO A 60 -3.35 -26.89 4.31
N PRO A 61 -3.05 -27.66 5.36
CA PRO A 61 -2.23 -28.84 5.23
C PRO A 61 -2.90 -29.83 4.27
N HIS A 62 -2.26 -30.14 3.14
CA HIS A 62 -2.79 -31.11 2.18
C HIS A 62 -2.60 -32.54 2.72
N HIS A 63 -3.68 -33.34 2.71
CA HIS A 63 -3.63 -34.78 3.00
C HIS A 63 -3.37 -35.65 1.75
N SER A 64 -3.12 -35.06 0.57
CA SER A 64 -2.92 -35.81 -0.68
C SER A 64 -1.72 -35.30 -1.50
N HIS A 65 -1.12 -36.23 -2.27
CA HIS A 65 0.24 -36.25 -2.83
C HIS A 65 0.55 -35.26 -3.98
N SER A 66 0.01 -34.03 -3.98
CA SER A 66 0.32 -33.03 -5.01
C SER A 66 1.26 -31.94 -4.50
N GLY A 67 2.58 -32.22 -4.58
CA GLY A 67 3.65 -31.22 -4.61
C GLY A 67 4.11 -30.61 -3.25
N PRO A 68 5.33 -30.03 -3.20
CA PRO A 68 5.94 -29.48 -1.98
C PRO A 68 5.48 -28.03 -1.75
N HIS A 69 4.17 -27.80 -1.57
CA HIS A 69 3.72 -26.46 -1.20
C HIS A 69 4.03 -26.19 0.28
N LEU A 70 4.82 -25.15 0.55
CA LEU A 70 5.11 -24.70 1.91
C LEU A 70 3.80 -24.30 2.63
N PRO A 71 3.70 -24.53 3.95
CA PRO A 71 2.51 -24.15 4.72
C PRO A 71 2.23 -22.64 4.66
N VAL A 72 3.29 -21.83 4.53
CA VAL A 72 3.22 -20.37 4.36
C VAL A 72 4.23 -19.94 3.30
N SER A 73 3.79 -19.14 2.33
CA SER A 73 4.67 -18.45 1.37
C SER A 73 4.68 -16.95 1.67
N ASN A 74 5.86 -16.32 1.76
CA ASN A 74 6.01 -14.89 2.06
C ASN A 74 6.47 -14.12 0.82
N ILE A 75 5.63 -13.20 0.34
CA ILE A 75 5.89 -12.30 -0.80
C ILE A 75 6.03 -10.89 -0.26
N LEU A 76 7.20 -10.28 -0.43
CA LEU A 76 7.44 -8.88 -0.06
C LEU A 76 7.09 -7.97 -1.23
N VAL A 77 6.38 -6.88 -0.99
CA VAL A 77 6.15 -5.80 -1.95
C VAL A 77 6.99 -4.60 -1.55
N ASP A 78 7.91 -4.23 -2.44
CA ASP A 78 8.95 -3.22 -2.26
C ASP A 78 9.93 -3.47 -1.10
N VAL A 79 11.16 -3.01 -1.30
CA VAL A 79 12.29 -3.15 -0.37
C VAL A 79 12.95 -1.78 -0.21
N GLY A 80 12.22 -0.84 0.38
CA GLY A 80 12.68 0.52 0.60
C GLY A 80 13.84 0.63 1.58
N LYS A 81 14.43 1.83 1.71
CA LYS A 81 15.52 2.14 2.67
C LYS A 81 15.22 1.84 4.14
N SER A 82 13.94 1.66 4.50
CA SER A 82 13.51 1.31 5.86
C SER A 82 13.15 -0.17 6.03
N PHE A 83 13.38 -0.99 5.01
CA PHE A 83 13.16 -2.45 5.05
C PHE A 83 13.88 -3.12 6.22
N CYS A 84 15.17 -2.82 6.41
CA CYS A 84 15.98 -3.44 7.46
C CYS A 84 15.40 -3.18 8.86
N GLU A 85 14.90 -1.96 9.10
CA GLU A 85 14.23 -1.60 10.34
C GLU A 85 12.90 -2.34 10.50
N ALA A 86 12.06 -2.35 9.46
CA ALA A 86 10.79 -3.07 9.46
C ALA A 86 10.97 -4.58 9.72
N ALA A 87 11.94 -5.20 9.05
CA ALA A 87 12.25 -6.62 9.18
C ALA A 87 12.72 -6.95 10.60
N ARG A 88 13.65 -6.18 11.16
CA ARG A 88 14.13 -6.37 12.55
C ARG A 88 13.01 -6.27 13.57
N GLU A 89 12.03 -5.39 13.35
CA GLU A 89 10.91 -5.24 14.26
C GLU A 89 9.83 -6.33 14.07
N LEU A 90 9.35 -6.52 12.84
CA LEU A 90 8.13 -7.27 12.56
C LEU A 90 8.39 -8.75 12.30
N PHE A 91 9.53 -9.11 11.69
CA PHE A 91 9.76 -10.50 11.31
C PHE A 91 9.84 -11.46 12.51
N PRO A 92 10.52 -11.12 13.62
CA PRO A 92 10.49 -11.95 14.82
C PRO A 92 9.07 -12.12 15.40
N LYS A 93 8.26 -11.05 15.40
CA LYS A 93 6.89 -11.06 15.95
C LYS A 93 5.96 -11.99 15.17
N HIS A 94 6.18 -12.13 13.86
CA HIS A 94 5.35 -12.96 12.97
C HIS A 94 6.04 -14.27 12.54
N MET A 95 7.18 -14.61 13.17
CA MET A 95 8.00 -15.80 12.87
C MET A 95 8.38 -15.91 11.38
N ILE A 96 8.67 -14.77 10.76
CA ILE A 96 9.10 -14.70 9.36
C ILE A 96 10.62 -14.92 9.34
N ARG A 97 11.04 -15.99 8.67
CA ARG A 97 12.46 -16.35 8.57
C ARG A 97 12.95 -16.46 7.14
N LYS A 98 12.05 -16.47 6.15
CA LYS A 98 12.34 -16.64 4.72
C LYS A 98 11.42 -15.72 3.91
N LEU A 99 11.93 -15.19 2.80
CA LEU A 99 11.16 -14.46 1.78
C LEU A 99 11.17 -15.28 0.50
N ASP A 100 10.02 -15.76 0.05
CA ASP A 100 9.94 -16.63 -1.12
C ASP A 100 9.96 -15.84 -2.44
N ALA A 101 9.45 -14.61 -2.41
CA ALA A 101 9.52 -13.69 -3.54
C ALA A 101 9.51 -12.22 -3.08
N VAL A 102 10.00 -11.34 -3.95
CA VAL A 102 9.88 -9.89 -3.85
C VAL A 102 9.23 -9.36 -5.13
N LEU A 103 8.20 -8.54 -5.01
CA LEU A 103 7.60 -7.78 -6.09
C LEU A 103 8.06 -6.32 -5.94
N LEU A 104 8.66 -5.73 -6.97
CA LEU A 104 9.03 -4.31 -6.97
C LEU A 104 8.05 -3.50 -7.81
N THR A 105 7.61 -2.36 -7.30
CA THR A 105 6.66 -1.48 -7.98
C THR A 105 7.35 -0.54 -8.97
N HIS A 106 8.50 0.04 -8.58
CA HIS A 106 9.25 1.01 -9.37
C HIS A 106 10.66 1.27 -8.83
N PRO A 107 11.57 1.90 -9.59
CA PRO A 107 12.97 2.06 -9.19
C PRO A 107 13.27 3.34 -8.37
N HIS A 108 12.34 3.87 -7.57
CA HIS A 108 12.69 4.95 -6.63
C HIS A 108 13.33 4.42 -5.35
N ALA A 109 14.15 5.25 -4.72
CA ALA A 109 14.95 4.90 -3.55
C ALA A 109 14.13 4.31 -2.38
N ASP A 110 12.93 4.82 -2.17
CA ASP A 110 12.00 4.36 -1.15
C ASP A 110 11.30 3.04 -1.47
N ALA A 111 11.41 2.54 -2.69
CA ALA A 111 10.96 1.21 -3.10
C ALA A 111 12.09 0.17 -3.24
N ILE A 112 13.35 0.59 -3.49
CA ILE A 112 14.43 -0.36 -3.82
C ILE A 112 15.72 -0.26 -2.98
N ASN A 113 15.98 0.82 -2.24
CA ASN A 113 17.31 1.00 -1.62
C ASN A 113 17.60 0.03 -0.46
N GLY A 114 16.62 -0.71 0.03
CA GLY A 114 16.81 -1.81 0.98
C GLY A 114 17.24 -3.12 0.34
N LEU A 115 17.38 -3.20 -0.99
CA LEU A 115 17.89 -4.40 -1.66
C LEU A 115 19.32 -4.76 -1.21
N ASP A 116 20.14 -3.77 -0.84
CA ASP A 116 21.46 -4.02 -0.26
C ASP A 116 21.38 -4.68 1.11
N ASP A 117 20.41 -4.29 1.95
CA ASP A 117 20.14 -4.98 3.23
C ASP A 117 19.57 -6.38 3.00
N LEU A 118 18.71 -6.55 1.99
CA LEU A 118 18.09 -7.83 1.66
C LEU A 118 19.11 -8.91 1.30
N ARG A 119 20.27 -8.55 0.72
CA ARG A 119 21.31 -9.54 0.37
C ARG A 119 21.75 -10.38 1.58
N ALA A 120 21.65 -9.83 2.80
CA ALA A 120 21.97 -10.50 4.05
C ALA A 120 21.19 -11.83 4.25
N TRP A 121 20.03 -11.99 3.60
CA TRP A 121 19.28 -13.24 3.60
C TRP A 121 19.93 -14.34 2.74
N THR A 122 20.85 -14.01 1.85
CA THR A 122 21.46 -14.97 0.93
C THR A 122 22.95 -15.22 1.20
N LEU A 123 23.59 -14.38 2.03
CA LEU A 123 25.03 -14.50 2.28
C LEU A 123 25.36 -15.83 2.95
N GLY A 124 26.21 -16.62 2.28
CA GLY A 124 26.60 -17.97 2.72
C GLY A 124 25.43 -18.95 2.89
N GLY A 125 24.25 -18.67 2.30
CA GLY A 125 23.04 -19.47 2.51
C GLY A 125 22.50 -19.42 3.93
N ALA A 126 22.85 -18.39 4.73
CA ALA A 126 22.53 -18.32 6.17
C ALA A 126 21.01 -18.29 6.47
N ILE A 127 20.21 -17.82 5.52
CA ILE A 127 18.75 -17.84 5.60
C ILE A 127 18.15 -18.66 4.47
N GLN A 128 18.55 -18.37 3.24
CA GLN A 128 18.10 -19.06 2.05
C GLN A 128 19.17 -18.97 0.95
N GLU A 129 19.16 -19.91 0.02
CA GLU A 129 20.15 -19.94 -1.07
C GLU A 129 19.97 -18.79 -2.05
N SER A 130 18.72 -18.43 -2.37
CA SER A 130 18.40 -17.31 -3.26
C SER A 130 17.06 -16.67 -2.93
N ILE A 131 16.82 -15.48 -3.46
CA ILE A 131 15.51 -14.79 -3.42
C ILE A 131 15.09 -14.45 -4.85
N ALA A 132 13.86 -14.81 -5.20
CA ALA A 132 13.26 -14.43 -6.48
C ALA A 132 12.76 -12.97 -6.43
N ILE A 133 13.26 -12.12 -7.32
CA ILE A 133 12.84 -10.72 -7.46
C ILE A 133 12.06 -10.57 -8.76
N TYR A 134 10.87 -9.98 -8.68
CA TYR A 134 9.97 -9.73 -9.81
C TYR A 134 9.82 -8.24 -10.00
N CYS A 135 10.07 -7.77 -11.23
CA CYS A 135 9.88 -6.38 -11.60
C CYS A 135 9.76 -6.25 -13.13
N ASN A 136 9.22 -5.14 -13.62
CA ASN A 136 9.18 -4.90 -15.05
C ASN A 136 10.57 -4.55 -15.61
N GLU A 137 10.71 -4.59 -16.93
CA GLU A 137 12.00 -4.40 -17.60
C GLU A 137 12.62 -3.02 -17.32
N TYR A 138 11.80 -1.98 -17.21
CA TYR A 138 12.26 -0.62 -16.88
C TYR A 138 12.90 -0.57 -15.49
N THR A 139 12.20 -1.09 -14.48
CA THR A 139 12.68 -1.16 -13.10
C THR A 139 13.98 -1.95 -13.00
N HIS A 140 14.06 -3.10 -13.67
CA HIS A 140 15.28 -3.91 -13.71
C HIS A 140 16.48 -3.15 -14.30
N LYS A 141 16.28 -2.45 -15.43
CA LYS A 141 17.34 -1.66 -16.08
C LYS A 141 17.85 -0.53 -15.18
N GLU A 142 16.95 0.17 -14.50
CA GLU A 142 17.34 1.23 -13.56
C GLU A 142 18.09 0.67 -12.34
N ILE A 143 17.67 -0.48 -11.80
CA ILE A 143 18.39 -1.16 -10.73
C ILE A 143 19.79 -1.58 -11.19
N ALA A 144 19.92 -2.19 -12.37
CA ALA A 144 21.22 -2.60 -12.91
C ALA A 144 22.15 -1.40 -13.11
N ARG A 145 21.59 -0.23 -13.49
CA ARG A 145 22.35 1.02 -13.63
C ARG A 145 22.81 1.59 -12.28
N MET A 146 21.96 1.55 -11.26
CA MET A 146 22.25 2.12 -9.93
C MET A 146 23.10 1.20 -9.06
N PHE A 147 22.85 -0.11 -9.14
CA PHE A 147 23.46 -1.15 -8.30
C PHE A 147 23.91 -2.36 -9.13
N PRO A 148 24.91 -2.21 -10.04
CA PRO A 148 25.33 -3.31 -10.92
C PRO A 148 25.64 -4.61 -10.19
N TYR A 149 26.26 -4.53 -9.01
CA TYR A 149 26.63 -5.69 -8.18
C TYR A 149 25.44 -6.49 -7.61
N LEU A 150 24.22 -5.94 -7.62
CA LEU A 150 23.00 -6.66 -7.22
C LEU A 150 22.42 -7.51 -8.36
N VAL A 151 22.84 -7.24 -9.61
CA VAL A 151 22.32 -7.89 -10.82
C VAL A 151 23.38 -8.78 -11.46
N GLU A 152 24.63 -8.30 -11.52
CA GLU A 152 25.75 -8.97 -12.15
C GLU A 152 26.72 -9.48 -11.10
N SER A 153 26.91 -10.80 -11.05
CA SER A 153 27.87 -11.44 -10.14
C SER A 153 29.32 -11.01 -10.37
N ASP A 154 29.62 -10.52 -11.56
CA ASP A 154 30.98 -10.20 -12.03
C ASP A 154 31.34 -8.73 -11.80
N ALA A 155 30.38 -7.88 -11.43
CA ALA A 155 30.57 -6.45 -11.14
C ALA A 155 31.17 -6.18 -9.73
N LYS A 156 31.75 -7.19 -9.08
CA LYS A 156 32.36 -7.07 -7.75
C LYS A 156 33.70 -6.34 -7.82
N THR A 157 33.93 -5.43 -6.88
CA THR A 157 35.21 -4.73 -6.72
C THR A 157 36.08 -5.30 -5.57
N GLY A 158 35.84 -6.54 -5.12
CA GLY A 158 36.60 -7.19 -4.04
C GLY A 158 35.96 -8.48 -3.48
N GLY A 159 36.42 -8.91 -2.30
CA GLY A 159 35.98 -10.15 -1.60
C GLY A 159 34.65 -10.05 -0.83
N GLY A 160 33.76 -9.11 -1.19
CA GLY A 160 32.46 -8.97 -0.56
C GLY A 160 31.45 -10.02 -1.07
N ASP A 161 30.57 -10.48 -0.18
CA ASP A 161 29.52 -11.43 -0.54
C ASP A 161 28.47 -10.75 -1.45
N VAL A 162 28.03 -11.46 -2.51
CA VAL A 162 27.05 -10.96 -3.48
C VAL A 162 25.70 -11.60 -3.26
N PRO A 163 24.59 -10.85 -3.44
CA PRO A 163 23.27 -11.43 -3.35
C PRO A 163 23.12 -12.60 -4.31
N GLN A 164 22.38 -13.62 -3.87
CA GLN A 164 21.86 -14.63 -4.77
C GLN A 164 20.41 -14.24 -5.13
N PHE A 165 20.26 -13.21 -5.97
CA PHE A 165 18.95 -12.81 -6.49
C PHE A 165 18.67 -13.49 -7.82
N THR A 166 17.46 -14.03 -7.97
CA THR A 166 16.97 -14.54 -9.25
C THR A 166 15.98 -13.52 -9.81
N TRP A 167 16.38 -12.82 -10.88
CA TRP A 167 15.59 -11.79 -11.51
C TRP A 167 14.56 -12.39 -12.47
N ASN A 168 13.29 -12.03 -12.26
CA ASN A 168 12.14 -12.47 -13.06
C ASN A 168 11.49 -11.22 -13.66
N ILE A 169 11.67 -11.02 -14.96
CA ILE A 169 11.09 -9.87 -15.66
C ILE A 169 9.62 -10.14 -15.94
N ILE A 170 8.75 -9.33 -15.34
CA ILE A 170 7.29 -9.41 -15.54
C ILE A 170 6.81 -8.37 -16.55
N GLN A 171 5.68 -8.66 -17.18
CA GLN A 171 5.03 -7.74 -18.11
C GLN A 171 3.76 -7.18 -17.47
N ASP A 172 3.67 -5.85 -17.39
CA ASP A 172 2.46 -5.17 -16.92
C ASP A 172 1.22 -5.61 -17.72
N GLY A 173 0.12 -5.87 -17.01
CA GLY A 173 -1.14 -6.35 -17.58
C GLY A 173 -1.18 -7.85 -17.89
N THR A 174 -0.11 -8.60 -17.63
CA THR A 174 -0.05 -10.05 -17.85
C THR A 174 0.00 -10.79 -16.51
N PRO A 175 -1.02 -11.59 -16.15
CA PRO A 175 -1.03 -12.31 -14.88
C PRO A 175 0.01 -13.44 -14.87
N PHE A 176 0.53 -13.77 -13.70
CA PHE A 176 1.39 -14.92 -13.46
C PHE A 176 1.02 -15.62 -12.15
N ASP A 177 1.31 -16.93 -12.07
CA ASP A 177 1.15 -17.68 -10.82
C ASP A 177 2.36 -17.44 -9.90
N LEU A 178 2.08 -17.07 -8.65
CA LEU A 178 3.11 -17.00 -7.63
C LEU A 178 2.63 -17.76 -6.40
N PHE A 179 3.09 -18.99 -6.29
CA PHE A 179 2.64 -19.91 -5.24
C PHE A 179 1.11 -20.08 -5.32
N GLY A 180 0.58 -20.60 -6.43
CA GLY A 180 -0.80 -21.05 -6.53
C GLY A 180 -1.86 -19.94 -6.40
N ILE A 181 -1.45 -18.68 -6.42
CA ILE A 181 -2.34 -17.52 -6.54
C ILE A 181 -1.93 -16.69 -7.75
N GLU A 182 -2.92 -16.05 -8.36
CA GLU A 182 -2.70 -15.15 -9.48
C GLU A 182 -2.18 -13.79 -8.97
N ILE A 183 -1.07 -13.32 -9.55
CA ILE A 183 -0.59 -11.95 -9.41
C ILE A 183 -0.79 -11.25 -10.75
N LEU A 184 -1.59 -10.19 -10.76
CA LEU A 184 -1.79 -9.34 -11.93
C LEU A 184 -1.10 -7.98 -11.71
N PRO A 185 0.07 -7.74 -12.34
CA PRO A 185 0.70 -6.43 -12.36
C PRO A 185 -0.12 -5.48 -13.25
N LEU A 186 -0.31 -4.25 -12.79
CA LEU A 186 -1.15 -3.25 -13.43
C LEU A 186 -0.39 -1.91 -13.50
N PRO A 187 -0.27 -1.28 -14.69
CA PRO A 187 0.48 -0.04 -14.82
C PRO A 187 -0.32 1.15 -14.30
N VAL A 188 0.30 2.00 -13.48
CA VAL A 188 -0.28 3.24 -12.94
C VAL A 188 0.68 4.42 -13.12
N HIS A 189 0.17 5.65 -13.05
CA HIS A 189 1.01 6.84 -13.18
C HIS A 189 1.47 7.35 -11.81
N HIS A 190 2.76 7.62 -11.66
CA HIS A 190 3.38 8.22 -10.48
C HIS A 190 4.07 9.54 -10.84
N GLY A 191 3.28 10.50 -11.34
CA GLY A 191 3.77 11.78 -11.84
C GLY A 191 4.23 11.72 -13.28
N LYS A 192 5.17 12.60 -13.65
CA LYS A 192 5.65 12.77 -15.01
C LYS A 192 7.15 12.96 -15.03
N PHE A 193 7.79 12.58 -16.12
CA PHE A 193 9.19 12.90 -16.37
C PHE A 193 9.35 14.40 -16.65
N PHE A 194 10.36 15.01 -16.04
CA PHE A 194 10.70 16.44 -16.17
C PHE A 194 11.87 16.71 -17.14
N GLU A 195 12.49 15.67 -17.71
CA GLU A 195 13.62 15.79 -18.64
C GLU A 195 13.19 15.93 -20.10
N SER A 196 13.95 16.70 -20.89
CA SER A 196 13.58 17.22 -22.21
C SER A 196 13.18 16.19 -23.28
N SER A 197 13.68 14.94 -23.21
CA SER A 197 13.35 13.89 -24.18
C SER A 197 12.07 13.09 -23.84
N SER A 198 11.57 13.23 -22.61
CA SER A 198 10.38 12.55 -22.10
C SER A 198 9.45 13.50 -21.33
N GLU A 199 9.63 14.81 -21.52
CA GLU A 199 8.92 15.84 -20.79
C GLU A 199 7.41 15.65 -20.93
N GLY A 200 6.74 15.57 -19.78
CA GLY A 200 5.29 15.40 -19.72
C GLY A 200 4.78 13.97 -19.92
N LYS A 201 5.63 13.00 -20.26
CA LYS A 201 5.26 11.57 -20.26
C LYS A 201 5.02 11.10 -18.82
N PRO A 202 3.99 10.28 -18.57
CA PRO A 202 3.75 9.74 -17.25
C PRO A 202 4.92 8.84 -16.81
N TYR A 203 5.32 8.98 -15.56
CA TYR A 203 6.20 8.01 -14.93
C TYR A 203 5.35 6.80 -14.54
N ILE A 204 5.71 5.61 -15.02
CA ILE A 204 4.90 4.40 -14.81
C ILE A 204 5.44 3.62 -13.62
N CYS A 205 4.55 3.30 -12.68
CA CYS A 205 4.78 2.34 -11.61
C CYS A 205 3.88 1.11 -11.82
N THR A 206 4.26 -0.03 -11.24
CA THR A 206 3.45 -1.24 -11.23
C THR A 206 2.68 -1.33 -9.91
N SER A 207 1.35 -1.41 -9.99
CA SER A 207 0.47 -1.85 -8.89
C SER A 207 0.17 -3.34 -9.03
N TYR A 208 -0.34 -3.98 -7.98
CA TYR A 208 -0.57 -5.43 -7.97
C TYR A 208 -1.98 -5.77 -7.51
N LEU A 209 -2.74 -6.46 -8.38
CA LEU A 209 -3.93 -7.20 -7.97
C LEU A 209 -3.50 -8.63 -7.60
N ILE A 210 -3.69 -8.98 -6.34
CA ILE A 210 -3.20 -10.21 -5.71
C ILE A 210 -4.40 -11.09 -5.40
N ASP A 211 -4.37 -12.29 -5.98
CA ASP A 211 -5.41 -13.32 -5.83
C ASP A 211 -6.82 -12.79 -6.10
N LYS A 212 -6.99 -11.80 -7.00
CA LYS A 212 -8.28 -11.10 -7.25
C LYS A 212 -8.99 -10.60 -5.97
N ALA A 213 -8.25 -10.46 -4.87
CA ALA A 213 -8.79 -10.21 -3.53
C ALA A 213 -8.22 -8.94 -2.92
N ILE A 214 -6.93 -8.68 -3.14
CA ILE A 214 -6.22 -7.51 -2.61
C ILE A 214 -5.69 -6.70 -3.78
N TYR A 215 -6.05 -5.42 -3.86
CA TYR A 215 -5.42 -4.48 -4.79
C TYR A 215 -4.49 -3.56 -4.01
N TYR A 216 -3.19 -3.71 -4.25
CA TYR A 216 -2.13 -2.89 -3.67
C TYR A 216 -1.66 -1.87 -4.70
N VAL A 217 -1.89 -0.59 -4.42
CA VAL A 217 -1.52 0.53 -5.29
C VAL A 217 -0.95 1.68 -4.44
N SER A 218 0.37 1.68 -4.26
CA SER A 218 1.10 2.80 -3.67
C SER A 218 1.62 3.75 -4.75
N ASP A 219 2.08 4.94 -4.34
CA ASP A 219 2.81 5.88 -5.19
C ASP A 219 2.08 6.18 -6.51
N VAL A 220 0.84 6.71 -6.41
CA VAL A 220 -0.02 6.89 -7.60
C VAL A 220 -0.61 8.29 -7.68
N SER A 221 -0.45 8.92 -8.83
CA SER A 221 -1.08 10.19 -9.21
C SER A 221 -2.33 10.00 -10.08
N MET A 222 -2.45 8.85 -10.75
CA MET A 222 -3.55 8.51 -11.64
C MET A 222 -3.55 7.01 -11.95
N ILE A 223 -4.74 6.39 -11.91
CA ILE A 223 -4.96 5.05 -12.46
C ILE A 223 -5.55 5.22 -13.87
N PRO A 224 -4.85 4.82 -14.94
CA PRO A 224 -5.35 4.94 -16.30
C PRO A 224 -6.68 4.19 -16.49
N MET A 225 -7.54 4.69 -17.38
CA MET A 225 -8.83 4.05 -17.67
C MET A 225 -8.65 2.60 -18.16
N GLU A 226 -7.61 2.33 -18.95
CA GLU A 226 -7.28 0.97 -19.39
C GLU A 226 -6.96 0.05 -18.19
N THR A 227 -6.20 0.55 -17.22
CA THR A 227 -5.88 -0.18 -15.99
C THR A 227 -7.13 -0.45 -15.16
N MET A 228 -8.00 0.56 -15.00
CA MET A 228 -9.29 0.40 -14.31
C MET A 228 -10.18 -0.65 -15.00
N GLU A 229 -10.22 -0.66 -16.33
CA GLU A 229 -11.01 -1.62 -17.09
C GLU A 229 -10.47 -3.05 -16.96
N ARG A 230 -9.15 -3.23 -17.00
CA ARG A 230 -8.49 -4.53 -16.77
C ARG A 230 -8.77 -5.03 -15.35
N LEU A 231 -8.70 -4.15 -14.36
CA LEU A 231 -9.00 -4.46 -12.96
C LEU A 231 -10.45 -4.95 -12.80
N ARG A 232 -11.43 -4.20 -13.34
CA ARG A 232 -12.86 -4.60 -13.30
C ARG A 232 -13.11 -5.94 -13.99
N LYS A 233 -12.61 -6.12 -15.22
CA LYS A 233 -12.72 -7.39 -15.95
C LYS A 233 -12.15 -8.57 -15.17
N SER A 234 -11.02 -8.37 -14.50
CA SER A 234 -10.38 -9.42 -13.69
C SER A 234 -11.24 -9.82 -12.50
N LEU A 235 -11.88 -8.85 -11.84
CA LEU A 235 -12.82 -9.07 -10.74
C LEU A 235 -14.14 -9.73 -11.21
N ASP A 236 -14.62 -9.40 -12.41
CA ASP A 236 -15.88 -9.93 -12.97
C ASP A 236 -15.73 -11.36 -13.57
N SER A 237 -14.53 -11.73 -13.99
CA SER A 237 -14.22 -13.00 -14.69
C SER A 237 -14.51 -14.29 -13.92
N GLY A 238 -14.91 -14.21 -12.64
CA GLY A 238 -15.32 -15.36 -11.82
C GLY A 238 -16.77 -15.85 -12.08
N THR A 239 -17.54 -15.16 -12.94
CA THR A 239 -18.92 -15.52 -13.25
C THR A 239 -19.00 -16.47 -14.45
N THR A 240 -18.92 -17.78 -14.21
CA THR A 240 -19.25 -18.79 -15.22
C THR A 240 -20.66 -18.58 -15.78
N GLU A 241 -20.81 -18.60 -17.10
CA GLU A 241 -22.10 -18.53 -17.80
C GLU A 241 -23.07 -19.59 -17.22
N GLY A 242 -24.18 -19.13 -16.64
CA GLY A 242 -25.29 -20.01 -16.21
C GLY A 242 -25.62 -20.04 -14.71
N LYS A 243 -24.84 -19.41 -13.81
CA LYS A 243 -25.23 -19.22 -12.40
C LYS A 243 -25.29 -17.75 -12.03
N LYS A 244 -26.48 -17.15 -12.17
CA LYS A 244 -26.76 -15.72 -12.00
C LYS A 244 -26.84 -15.23 -10.54
N GLU A 245 -26.36 -15.98 -9.54
CA GLU A 245 -26.62 -15.67 -8.12
C GLU A 245 -25.47 -15.97 -7.13
N SER A 246 -24.21 -15.93 -7.55
CA SER A 246 -23.09 -16.05 -6.59
C SER A 246 -22.29 -14.75 -6.56
N ASN A 247 -22.30 -14.08 -5.39
CA ASN A 247 -21.52 -12.89 -5.00
C ASN A 247 -20.64 -12.30 -6.12
N ASN A 248 -21.13 -11.21 -6.73
CA ASN A 248 -20.35 -10.36 -7.65
C ASN A 248 -18.95 -10.16 -7.03
N GLY A 249 -17.88 -10.62 -7.69
CA GLY A 249 -16.52 -10.79 -7.17
C GLY A 249 -15.91 -9.50 -6.63
N ARG A 250 -16.42 -9.05 -5.48
CA ARG A 250 -16.12 -7.77 -4.87
C ARG A 250 -14.70 -7.82 -4.33
N LEU A 251 -13.92 -6.80 -4.67
CA LEU A 251 -12.57 -6.63 -4.12
C LEU A 251 -12.63 -6.72 -2.59
N LYS A 252 -11.81 -7.56 -1.97
CA LYS A 252 -11.85 -7.73 -0.51
C LYS A 252 -11.09 -6.59 0.16
N VAL A 253 -9.89 -6.30 -0.30
CA VAL A 253 -9.01 -5.28 0.29
C VAL A 253 -8.47 -4.34 -0.79
N LEU A 254 -8.56 -3.04 -0.53
CA LEU A 254 -7.85 -2.00 -1.28
C LEU A 254 -6.82 -1.36 -0.36
N ILE A 255 -5.54 -1.35 -0.76
CA ILE A 255 -4.48 -0.58 -0.12
C ILE A 255 -4.05 0.49 -1.12
N ILE A 256 -4.26 1.76 -0.80
CA ILE A 256 -4.18 2.86 -1.77
C ILE A 256 -3.40 4.07 -1.22
N ASP A 257 -2.56 4.65 -2.06
CA ASP A 257 -1.82 5.88 -1.77
C ASP A 257 -2.76 7.08 -1.52
N THR A 258 -2.41 7.85 -0.50
CA THR A 258 -3.09 9.07 -0.05
C THR A 258 -2.08 9.93 0.71
N LEU A 259 -1.38 10.79 -0.02
CA LEU A 259 -0.28 11.58 0.53
C LEU A 259 -0.75 12.59 1.59
N ARG A 260 -1.85 13.28 1.26
CA ARG A 260 -2.42 14.41 2.01
C ARG A 260 -3.84 14.72 1.51
N LEU A 261 -4.45 15.79 2.02
CA LEU A 261 -5.79 16.22 1.57
C LEU A 261 -5.81 16.56 0.06
N LEU A 262 -4.91 17.45 -0.36
CA LEU A 262 -4.84 17.92 -1.75
C LEU A 262 -3.94 17.03 -2.60
N PRO A 263 -4.24 16.85 -3.90
CA PRO A 263 -3.37 16.13 -4.82
C PRO A 263 -1.93 16.66 -4.82
N HIS A 264 -1.00 15.78 -5.20
CA HIS A 264 0.38 16.12 -5.51
C HIS A 264 0.70 15.68 -6.93
N ALA A 265 1.77 16.23 -7.52
CA ALA A 265 2.15 15.92 -8.90
C ALA A 265 2.32 14.40 -9.12
N SER A 266 2.79 13.68 -8.09
CA SER A 266 3.07 12.23 -8.15
C SER A 266 2.19 11.36 -7.25
N HIS A 267 1.29 11.94 -6.45
CA HIS A 267 0.50 11.18 -5.46
C HIS A 267 -0.93 11.66 -5.36
N PHE A 268 -1.81 10.76 -4.95
CA PHE A 268 -3.21 11.04 -4.73
C PHE A 268 -3.42 11.94 -3.51
N GLY A 269 -4.40 12.82 -3.64
CA GLY A 269 -5.09 13.43 -2.51
C GLY A 269 -6.20 12.51 -1.97
N ILE A 270 -6.79 12.89 -0.84
CA ILE A 270 -7.85 12.08 -0.22
C ILE A 270 -9.05 11.88 -1.14
N ALA A 271 -9.49 12.92 -1.86
CA ALA A 271 -10.66 12.83 -2.74
C ALA A 271 -10.47 11.79 -3.86
N GLN A 272 -9.31 11.79 -4.52
CA GLN A 272 -8.96 10.84 -5.57
C GLN A 272 -8.92 9.39 -5.04
N SER A 273 -8.33 9.18 -3.85
CA SER A 273 -8.27 7.84 -3.24
C SER A 273 -9.66 7.30 -2.89
N ILE A 274 -10.55 8.14 -2.34
CA ILE A 274 -11.92 7.77 -1.99
C ILE A 274 -12.77 7.56 -3.24
N HIS A 275 -12.57 8.37 -4.28
CA HIS A 275 -13.21 8.18 -5.58
C HIS A 275 -12.90 6.80 -6.17
N VAL A 276 -11.62 6.38 -6.17
CA VAL A 276 -11.23 5.03 -6.59
C VAL A 276 -11.87 3.96 -5.71
N ALA A 277 -11.90 4.15 -4.38
CA ALA A 277 -12.56 3.22 -3.47
C ALA A 277 -14.07 3.10 -3.71
N LYS A 278 -14.77 4.19 -4.06
CA LYS A 278 -16.18 4.16 -4.46
C LYS A 278 -16.40 3.35 -5.73
N ILE A 279 -15.54 3.54 -6.73
CA ILE A 279 -15.59 2.82 -8.00
C ILE A 279 -15.38 1.31 -7.81
N LEU A 280 -14.33 0.94 -7.07
CA LEU A 280 -13.96 -0.47 -6.88
C LEU A 280 -14.82 -1.17 -5.82
N ASN A 281 -15.46 -0.38 -4.94
CA ASN A 281 -16.34 -0.84 -3.88
C ASN A 281 -15.72 -2.02 -3.09
N PRO A 282 -14.52 -1.90 -2.50
CA PRO A 282 -13.91 -2.99 -1.74
C PRO A 282 -14.66 -3.26 -0.41
N LEU A 283 -14.42 -4.41 0.24
CA LEU A 283 -14.92 -4.65 1.61
C LEU A 283 -14.18 -3.80 2.65
N ARG A 284 -12.88 -3.61 2.47
CA ARG A 284 -12.01 -2.78 3.32
C ARG A 284 -11.06 -1.96 2.48
N THR A 285 -10.91 -0.67 2.81
CA THR A 285 -9.94 0.24 2.21
C THR A 285 -8.96 0.72 3.27
N TYR A 286 -7.67 0.66 2.97
CA TYR A 286 -6.59 1.19 3.81
C TYR A 286 -5.79 2.23 3.04
N LEU A 287 -5.73 3.44 3.59
CA LEU A 287 -4.97 4.54 3.00
C LEU A 287 -3.51 4.49 3.48
N VAL A 288 -2.53 4.71 2.60
CA VAL A 288 -1.09 4.71 2.93
C VAL A 288 -0.37 5.88 2.26
N GLY A 289 0.92 6.08 2.54
CA GLY A 289 1.73 7.15 1.95
C GLY A 289 1.66 8.48 2.72
N PHE A 290 1.27 8.47 3.99
CA PHE A 290 0.97 9.71 4.72
C PHE A 290 2.20 10.56 5.05
N THR A 291 2.09 11.87 4.86
CA THR A 291 3.09 12.86 5.30
C THR A 291 3.07 13.15 6.81
N HIS A 292 4.15 13.72 7.32
CA HIS A 292 4.39 13.99 8.74
C HIS A 292 3.53 15.09 9.40
N ARG A 293 2.68 15.82 8.67
CA ARG A 293 1.96 17.00 9.24
C ARG A 293 0.67 16.66 9.97
N VAL A 294 0.13 15.46 9.78
CA VAL A 294 -1.15 15.03 10.35
C VAL A 294 -0.95 13.72 11.11
N THR A 295 -1.42 13.68 12.36
CA THR A 295 -1.33 12.52 13.24
C THR A 295 -2.20 11.39 12.73
N HIS A 296 -1.85 10.16 13.10
CA HIS A 296 -2.65 8.98 12.80
C HIS A 296 -4.05 9.09 13.41
N GLU A 297 -4.16 9.62 14.63
CA GLU A 297 -5.44 9.92 15.28
C GLU A 297 -6.34 10.83 14.45
N CYS A 298 -5.80 11.95 13.93
CA CYS A 298 -6.56 12.88 13.09
C CYS A 298 -7.00 12.21 11.76
N TRP A 299 -6.14 11.36 11.16
CA TRP A 299 -6.52 10.56 10.00
C TRP A 299 -7.62 9.54 10.34
N THR A 300 -7.54 8.87 11.50
CA THR A 300 -8.55 7.92 11.95
C THR A 300 -9.90 8.59 12.10
N TYR A 301 -9.95 9.74 12.80
CA TYR A 301 -11.18 10.52 12.97
C TYR A 301 -11.80 10.91 11.61
N CYS A 302 -10.97 11.34 10.65
CA CYS A 302 -11.43 11.67 9.31
C CYS A 302 -11.96 10.44 8.54
N CYS A 303 -11.24 9.33 8.53
CA CYS A 303 -11.64 8.08 7.87
C CYS A 303 -12.90 7.46 8.49
N GLU A 304 -13.10 7.59 9.80
CA GLU A 304 -14.32 7.17 10.48
C GLU A 304 -15.53 7.98 10.04
N ALA A 305 -15.41 9.32 9.98
CA ALA A 305 -16.46 10.17 9.46
C ALA A 305 -16.83 9.82 8.01
N ILE A 306 -15.83 9.58 7.15
CA ILE A 306 -16.04 9.10 5.78
C ILE A 306 -16.79 7.77 5.77
N SER A 307 -16.34 6.79 6.57
CA SER A 307 -16.97 5.46 6.65
C SER A 307 -18.42 5.49 7.16
N GLN A 308 -18.75 6.50 7.98
CA GLN A 308 -20.10 6.71 8.52
C GLN A 308 -21.02 7.46 7.53
N GLY A 309 -20.52 7.88 6.37
CA GLY A 309 -21.29 8.68 5.42
C GLY A 309 -21.55 10.11 5.90
N ARG A 310 -20.71 10.63 6.79
CA ARG A 310 -20.82 12.02 7.26
C ARG A 310 -20.54 12.99 6.11
N ARG A 311 -21.20 14.14 6.15
CA ARG A 311 -21.07 15.23 5.18
C ARG A 311 -20.24 16.36 5.75
N SER A 312 -19.62 17.17 4.89
CA SER A 312 -18.88 18.37 5.33
C SER A 312 -19.75 19.34 6.14
N THR A 313 -21.06 19.35 5.88
CA THR A 313 -22.07 20.14 6.60
C THR A 313 -22.30 19.68 8.04
N ASP A 314 -21.98 18.43 8.39
CA ASP A 314 -22.23 17.87 9.73
C ASP A 314 -21.25 18.41 10.78
N PHE A 315 -20.23 19.14 10.34
CA PHE A 315 -19.19 19.76 11.17
C PHE A 315 -19.41 21.28 11.31
N GLN A 316 -20.58 21.78 10.90
CA GLN A 316 -20.97 23.17 11.11
C GLN A 316 -21.54 23.34 12.53
N GLY A 317 -20.80 24.01 13.43
CA GLY A 317 -21.29 24.34 14.77
C GLY A 317 -20.22 24.46 15.87
N LEU A 318 -19.01 23.94 15.67
CA LEU A 318 -17.92 23.95 16.66
C LEU A 318 -16.86 25.01 16.33
N GLY A 319 -17.26 26.28 16.23
CA GLY A 319 -16.32 27.33 15.82
C GLY A 319 -16.81 28.78 15.77
N ARG A 320 -17.75 29.18 16.62
CA ARG A 320 -17.82 30.56 17.17
C ARG A 320 -18.25 30.49 18.63
N SER A 321 -17.40 29.87 19.46
CA SER A 321 -17.32 30.20 20.88
C SER A 321 -16.14 31.14 21.07
N SER A 322 -16.43 32.27 21.71
CA SER A 322 -15.64 33.47 21.88
C SER A 322 -14.33 33.29 22.64
N SER A 323 -13.29 33.99 22.15
CA SER A 323 -12.22 34.70 22.90
C SER A 323 -10.75 34.41 22.53
N SER A 324 -10.39 34.38 21.24
CA SER A 324 -9.10 34.91 20.76
C SER A 324 -8.99 34.83 19.23
N THR A 325 -9.70 35.69 18.51
CA THR A 325 -9.42 35.91 17.09
C THR A 325 -8.21 36.83 16.95
N SER A 326 -7.02 36.24 17.02
CA SER A 326 -5.85 36.80 16.35
C SER A 326 -5.89 36.34 14.89
N PRO A 327 -5.97 37.26 13.91
CA PRO A 327 -5.86 36.91 12.50
C PRO A 327 -4.41 36.44 12.26
N GLY A 328 -4.20 35.12 12.30
CA GLY A 328 -2.87 34.52 12.22
C GLY A 328 -2.69 33.19 12.97
N ALA A 329 -3.69 32.72 13.74
CA ALA A 329 -3.61 31.38 14.32
C ALA A 329 -3.60 30.31 13.20
N SER A 330 -2.47 29.62 13.02
CA SER A 330 -2.38 28.50 12.09
C SER A 330 -3.43 27.46 12.48
N GLN A 331 -4.32 27.11 11.56
CA GLN A 331 -5.25 25.99 11.73
C GLN A 331 -4.46 24.69 11.63
N ASP A 332 -3.80 24.32 12.73
CA ASP A 332 -3.09 23.05 12.86
C ASP A 332 -4.13 21.92 12.88
N PRO A 333 -4.17 21.05 11.85
CA PRO A 333 -5.19 20.00 11.76
C PRO A 333 -5.18 19.06 12.96
N ASN A 334 -4.05 18.94 13.66
CA ASN A 334 -3.91 18.07 14.82
C ASN A 334 -4.49 18.70 16.12
N ARG A 335 -4.86 19.98 16.08
CA ARG A 335 -5.55 20.67 17.18
C ARG A 335 -7.04 20.84 16.92
N ASP A 336 -7.46 20.66 15.67
CA ASP A 336 -8.83 20.79 15.20
C ASP A 336 -9.12 19.68 14.15
N HIS A 337 -9.42 18.48 14.67
CA HIS A 337 -9.74 17.32 13.84
C HIS A 337 -11.01 17.56 12.99
N ASP A 338 -11.96 18.38 13.48
CA ASP A 338 -13.18 18.75 12.76
C ASP A 338 -12.87 19.58 11.53
N TRP A 339 -11.95 20.54 11.64
CA TRP A 339 -11.50 21.32 10.48
C TRP A 339 -10.91 20.43 9.40
N PHE A 340 -9.98 19.53 9.78
CA PHE A 340 -9.32 18.62 8.85
C PHE A 340 -10.34 17.71 8.15
N THR A 341 -11.23 17.11 8.93
CA THR A 341 -12.27 16.19 8.47
C THR A 341 -13.27 16.89 7.56
N ARG A 342 -13.75 18.07 7.95
CA ARG A 342 -14.63 18.88 7.12
C ARG A 342 -13.97 19.24 5.79
N ARG A 343 -12.69 19.61 5.79
CA ARG A 343 -11.98 19.94 4.54
C ARG A 343 -11.85 18.71 3.65
N ALA A 344 -11.53 17.56 4.23
CA ALA A 344 -11.46 16.29 3.52
C ALA A 344 -12.80 15.92 2.86
N LEU A 345 -13.89 15.95 3.63
CA LEU A 345 -15.25 15.66 3.13
C LEU A 345 -15.67 16.63 2.03
N LYS A 346 -15.37 17.92 2.19
CA LYS A 346 -15.67 18.91 1.15
C LYS A 346 -14.92 18.62 -0.16
N LEU A 347 -13.66 18.20 -0.10
CA LEU A 347 -12.90 17.81 -1.30
C LEU A 347 -13.48 16.56 -1.95
N ILE A 348 -13.94 15.59 -1.16
CA ILE A 348 -14.61 14.38 -1.67
C ILE A 348 -15.92 14.75 -2.38
N GLU A 349 -16.74 15.60 -1.77
CA GLU A 349 -17.99 16.11 -2.35
C GLU A 349 -17.73 16.86 -3.68
N GLU A 350 -16.71 17.72 -3.73
CA GLU A 350 -16.31 18.47 -4.95
C GLU A 350 -15.84 17.54 -6.08
N GLU A 351 -15.03 16.51 -5.79
CA GLU A 351 -14.53 15.54 -6.78
C GLU A 351 -15.66 14.73 -7.45
N GLU A 352 -16.72 14.44 -6.70
CA GLU A 352 -17.88 13.71 -7.20
C GLU A 352 -18.69 14.52 -8.21
N ASP A 353 -18.88 15.81 -7.94
CA ASP A 353 -19.59 16.73 -8.84
C ASP A 353 -18.86 16.86 -10.20
N ASP A 354 -17.53 16.92 -10.18
CA ASP A 354 -16.70 17.06 -11.39
C ASP A 354 -16.73 15.82 -12.30
N HIS A 355 -16.89 14.62 -11.73
CA HIS A 355 -16.74 13.36 -12.46
C HIS A 355 -18.07 12.68 -12.83
N GLN A 356 -19.23 13.28 -12.50
CA GLN A 356 -20.58 12.74 -12.76
C GLN A 356 -20.68 11.23 -12.49
N LEU A 357 -20.14 10.79 -11.35
CA LEU A 357 -20.12 9.37 -11.03
C LEU A 357 -21.55 8.81 -11.01
N PRO A 358 -21.81 7.63 -11.60
CA PRO A 358 -23.08 6.93 -11.42
C PRO A 358 -23.27 6.38 -10.00
N VAL A 359 -22.34 6.67 -9.08
CA VAL A 359 -22.29 6.14 -7.71
C VAL A 359 -22.83 7.19 -6.75
N SER A 360 -24.05 6.98 -6.24
CA SER A 360 -24.71 7.86 -5.26
C SER A 360 -23.82 8.14 -4.03
N LEU A 361 -23.91 9.37 -3.50
CA LEU A 361 -23.38 9.79 -2.19
C LEU A 361 -23.86 8.90 -1.03
N ASP A 362 -24.94 8.13 -1.21
CA ASP A 362 -25.56 7.34 -0.14
C ASP A 362 -24.71 6.16 0.36
N LYS A 363 -23.64 5.78 -0.37
CA LYS A 363 -22.80 4.64 0.02
C LYS A 363 -21.31 4.98 -0.02
N MET A 364 -20.84 5.59 1.07
CA MET A 364 -19.40 5.78 1.30
C MET A 364 -18.68 4.45 1.56
N PRO A 365 -17.42 4.31 1.11
CA PRO A 365 -16.64 3.11 1.37
C PRO A 365 -16.25 3.04 2.84
N TRP A 366 -16.12 1.82 3.37
CA TRP A 366 -15.39 1.64 4.62
C TRP A 366 -13.91 1.94 4.37
N VAL A 367 -13.32 2.81 5.19
CA VAL A 367 -11.93 3.26 5.05
C VAL A 367 -11.27 3.46 6.41
N ARG A 368 -9.99 3.10 6.52
CA ARG A 368 -9.11 3.39 7.67
C ARG A 368 -7.72 3.81 7.21
N PRO A 369 -6.98 4.59 8.01
CA PRO A 369 -5.57 4.83 7.73
C PRO A 369 -4.72 3.59 8.05
N GLY A 370 -3.79 3.23 7.17
CA GLY A 370 -2.79 2.22 7.46
C GLY A 370 -1.77 2.68 8.50
N PHE A 371 -1.20 1.75 9.26
CA PHE A 371 -0.04 1.99 10.11
C PHE A 371 0.97 0.83 10.01
N ASP A 372 2.23 1.11 10.32
CA ASP A 372 3.30 0.11 10.34
C ASP A 372 2.97 -1.01 11.35
N GLY A 373 2.88 -2.25 10.85
CA GLY A 373 2.47 -3.43 11.61
C GLY A 373 0.97 -3.75 11.57
N LEU A 374 0.16 -2.99 10.82
CA LEU A 374 -1.23 -3.35 10.54
C LEU A 374 -1.26 -4.71 9.81
N LEU A 375 -1.92 -5.69 10.42
CA LEU A 375 -2.17 -7.03 9.91
C LEU A 375 -3.61 -7.10 9.39
N ILE A 376 -3.76 -7.43 8.13
CA ILE A 376 -5.04 -7.61 7.44
C ILE A 376 -5.12 -9.08 7.01
N GLN A 377 -6.24 -9.74 7.25
CA GLN A 377 -6.44 -11.15 6.88
C GLN A 377 -7.72 -11.29 6.08
N THR A 378 -7.67 -12.07 5.02
CA THR A 378 -8.82 -12.41 4.18
C THR A 378 -8.68 -13.83 3.65
N ASP A 379 -9.80 -14.47 3.35
CA ASP A 379 -9.81 -15.77 2.68
C ASP A 379 -9.25 -15.65 1.26
N LEU A 380 -8.69 -16.73 0.71
CA LEU A 380 -8.34 -16.81 -0.72
C LEU A 380 -9.57 -16.57 -1.61
N SER A 381 -9.36 -16.14 -2.87
CA SER A 381 -10.46 -15.96 -3.83
C SER A 381 -11.20 -17.26 -4.14
N SER A 382 -10.51 -18.40 -4.03
CA SER A 382 -11.07 -19.74 -4.23
C SER A 382 -11.92 -20.24 -3.05
N SER A 383 -11.99 -19.52 -1.93
CA SER A 383 -12.83 -19.90 -0.78
C SER A 383 -14.33 -19.81 -1.15
N SER A 384 -15.08 -20.83 -0.74
CA SER A 384 -16.52 -20.94 -0.99
C SER A 384 -17.38 -20.15 0.02
N SER A 385 -16.76 -19.57 1.04
CA SER A 385 -17.43 -18.86 2.12
C SER A 385 -17.75 -17.40 1.78
N ALA A 386 -18.63 -16.76 2.55
CA ALA A 386 -18.86 -15.33 2.43
C ALA A 386 -17.55 -14.59 2.71
N ALA A 387 -17.12 -13.72 1.79
CA ALA A 387 -15.83 -13.03 1.91
C ALA A 387 -15.71 -12.29 3.24
N THR A 388 -14.72 -12.68 4.06
CA THR A 388 -14.41 -12.01 5.32
C THR A 388 -13.11 -11.24 5.22
N VAL A 389 -13.05 -10.09 5.90
CA VAL A 389 -11.79 -9.38 6.15
C VAL A 389 -11.73 -9.06 7.64
N THR A 390 -10.63 -9.44 8.27
CA THR A 390 -10.32 -9.11 9.66
C THR A 390 -8.99 -8.37 9.72
N ASP A 391 -8.81 -7.57 10.77
CA ASP A 391 -7.62 -6.76 10.96
C ASP A 391 -7.41 -6.47 12.45
N ASN A 392 -6.21 -5.99 12.80
CA ASN A 392 -5.87 -5.56 14.16
C ASN A 392 -5.93 -4.04 14.31
N PHE A 393 -6.77 -3.32 13.57
CA PHE A 393 -6.77 -1.85 13.61
C PHE A 393 -7.13 -1.29 15.00
N ASP A 394 -8.11 -1.92 15.65
CA ASP A 394 -8.64 -1.56 16.98
C ASP A 394 -7.90 -2.24 18.16
N HIS A 395 -6.81 -2.97 17.88
CA HIS A 395 -5.97 -3.70 18.85
C HIS A 395 -4.56 -3.12 18.92
#